data_AF-A0A5E7VA10-F1
#
_entry.id   AF-A0A5E7VA10-F1
#
_cell.length_a   1.000
_cell.length_b   1.000
_cell.length_c   1.000
_cell.angle_alpha   90.00
_cell.angle_beta   90.00
_cell.angle_gamma   90.00
#
_symmetry.space_group_name_H-M   'P 1'
#
loop_
_entity.id
_entity.type
_entity.pdbx_description
1 polymer ?
#
loop_
_entity_poly.entity_id
_entity_poly.type
_entity_poly.pdbx_seq_one_letter_code
_entity_poly.pdbx_strand_id
1 'polypeptide(L)' 'MMAKKFAELQARMTPESRANVEQQYQKHLKEMPLHQLRKAQELSQETLAKTLHINQATISRMERRTDMYISTLRDR' A
#
# COMPACT_ATOMS: atom_id res chain seq x y z
N MET A 1 -23.09 -21.44 0.57
CA MET A 1 -22.72 -20.43 -0.45
C MET A 1 -21.24 -20.60 -0.77
N MET A 2 -20.88 -20.93 -2.01
CA MET A 2 -19.48 -20.94 -2.45
C MET A 2 -19.07 -19.49 -2.76
N ALA A 3 -18.03 -18.99 -2.10
CA ALA A 3 -17.42 -17.71 -2.46
C ALA A 3 -16.83 -17.85 -3.87
N LYS A 4 -17.33 -17.07 -4.84
CA LYS A 4 -16.71 -17.01 -6.17
C LYS A 4 -15.29 -16.51 -6.02
N LYS A 5 -14.31 -17.17 -6.65
CA LYS A 5 -12.91 -16.74 -6.59
C LYS A 5 -12.80 -15.34 -7.19
N PHE A 6 -12.08 -14.45 -6.51
CA PHE A 6 -11.87 -13.08 -6.97
C PHE A 6 -11.34 -13.01 -8.41
N ALA A 7 -10.47 -13.96 -8.79
CA ALA A 7 -9.96 -14.11 -10.14
C ALA A 7 -11.05 -14.30 -11.21
N GLU A 8 -12.14 -15.01 -10.90
CA GLU A 8 -13.24 -15.25 -11.85
C GLU A 8 -14.09 -13.98 -12.05
N LEU A 9 -14.19 -13.13 -11.03
CA LEU A 9 -14.86 -11.83 -11.14
C LEU A 9 -14.02 -10.86 -11.97
N GLN A 10 -12.71 -10.82 -11.73
CA GLN A 10 -11.78 -9.99 -12.49
C GLN A 10 -11.73 -10.41 -13.97
N ALA A 11 -11.79 -11.72 -14.24
CA ALA A 11 -11.83 -12.28 -15.60
C ALA A 11 -13.05 -11.79 -16.40
N ARG A 12 -14.18 -11.50 -15.75
CA ARG A 12 -15.42 -11.01 -16.38
C ARG A 12 -15.45 -9.49 -16.59
N MET A 13 -14.49 -8.74 -16.06
CA MET A 13 -14.43 -7.29 -16.22
C MET A 13 -14.02 -6.90 -17.65
N THR A 14 -14.64 -5.85 -18.17
CA THR A 14 -14.24 -5.25 -19.46
C THR A 14 -12.82 -4.70 -19.39
N PRO A 15 -12.08 -4.64 -20.50
CA PRO A 15 -10.72 -4.07 -20.53
C PRO A 15 -10.67 -2.65 -19.95
N GLU A 16 -11.65 -1.81 -20.26
CA GLU A 16 -11.81 -0.46 -19.72
C GLU A 16 -11.98 -0.46 -18.19
N SER A 17 -12.84 -1.33 -17.66
CA SER A 17 -13.04 -1.46 -16.21
C SER A 17 -11.76 -1.92 -15.50
N ARG A 18 -10.99 -2.82 -16.11
CA ARG A 18 -9.69 -3.26 -15.55
C ARG A 18 -8.68 -2.12 -15.54
N ALA A 19 -8.58 -1.35 -16.62
CA ALA A 19 -7.70 -0.19 -16.70
C ALA A 19 -8.06 0.88 -15.65
N ASN A 20 -9.36 1.15 -15.46
CA ASN A 20 -9.83 2.10 -14.44
C ASN A 20 -9.52 1.62 -13.01
N VAL A 21 -9.65 0.33 -12.73
CA VAL A 21 -9.28 -0.23 -11.42
C VAL A 21 -7.77 -0.19 -11.20
N GLU A 22 -6.97 -0.52 -12.21
CA GLU A 22 -5.51 -0.44 -12.11
C GLU A 22 -5.06 1.00 -11.86
N GLN A 23 -5.63 1.98 -12.56
CA GLN A 23 -5.33 3.39 -12.33
C GLN A 23 -5.66 3.83 -10.91
N GLN A 24 -6.83 3.43 -10.39
CA GLN A 24 -7.22 3.73 -9.01
C GLN A 24 -6.32 3.03 -8.00
N TYR A 25 -5.94 1.78 -8.26
CA TYR A 25 -4.99 1.03 -7.44
C TYR A 25 -3.65 1.75 -7.35
N GLN A 26 -3.07 2.16 -8.48
CA GLN A 26 -1.81 2.90 -8.52
C GLN A 26 -1.90 4.26 -7.83
N LYS A 27 -3.05 4.95 -7.93
CA LYS A 27 -3.29 6.20 -7.20
C LYS A 27 -3.29 5.96 -5.70
N HIS A 28 -4.07 4.99 -5.22
CA HIS A 28 -4.15 4.69 -3.79
C HIS A 28 -2.83 4.14 -3.23
N LEU A 29 -2.07 3.38 -4.02
CA LEU A 29 -0.75 2.90 -3.62
C LEU A 29 0.21 4.06 -3.32
N LYS A 30 0.14 5.15 -4.09
CA LYS A 30 0.96 6.36 -3.89
C LYS A 30 0.55 7.15 -2.65
N GLU A 31 -0.71 7.06 -2.26
CA GLU A 31 -1.27 7.75 -1.08
C GLU A 31 -1.15 6.90 0.20
N MET A 32 -0.81 5.61 0.07
CA MET A 32 -0.74 4.70 1.20
C MET A 32 0.47 5.01 2.11
N PRO A 33 0.29 5.09 3.44
CA PRO A 33 1.41 5.22 4.37
C PRO A 33 2.40 4.06 4.23
N LEU A 34 3.69 4.38 4.32
CA LEU A 34 4.78 3.40 4.24
C LEU A 34 4.60 2.22 5.22
N HIS A 35 4.12 2.49 6.43
CA HIS A 35 3.92 1.44 7.44
C HIS A 35 2.81 0.45 7.06
N GLN A 36 1.81 0.88 6.29
CA GLN A 36 0.72 0.02 5.83
C GLN A 36 1.21 -0.87 4.69
N LEU A 37 1.94 -0.30 3.72
CA LEU A 37 2.57 -1.06 2.64
C LEU A 37 3.53 -2.13 3.18
N ARG A 38 4.38 -1.76 4.16
CA ARG A 38 5.30 -2.69 4.80
C ARG A 38 4.57 -3.84 5.48
N LYS A 39 3.50 -3.55 6.24
CA LYS A 39 2.69 -4.58 6.91
C LYS A 39 1.94 -5.48 5.92
N ALA A 40 1.42 -4.92 4.83
CA ALA A 40 0.73 -5.68 3.79
C ALA A 40 1.65 -6.68 3.08
N GLN A 41 2.95 -6.40 3.03
CA GLN A 41 3.98 -7.31 2.53
C GLN A 41 4.61 -8.19 3.63
N GLU A 42 4.08 -8.17 4.86
CA GLU A 42 4.57 -8.95 6.01
C GLU A 42 6.04 -8.67 6.38
N LEU A 43 6.53 -7.46 6.07
CA LEU A 43 7.92 -7.07 6.35
C LEU A 43 8.04 -6.45 7.75
N SER A 44 9.10 -6.81 8.48
CA SER A 44 9.51 -6.05 9.66
C SER A 44 10.24 -4.77 9.25
N GLN A 45 10.32 -3.77 10.14
CA GLN A 45 11.11 -2.56 9.86
C GLN A 45 12.60 -2.90 9.67
N GLU A 46 13.11 -3.91 10.37
CA GLU A 46 14.50 -4.38 10.21
C GLU A 46 14.72 -5.06 8.86
N THR A 47 13.79 -5.91 8.42
CA THR A 47 13.87 -6.58 7.12
C THR A 47 13.87 -5.54 6.00
N LEU A 48 12.96 -4.57 6.06
CA LEU A 48 12.91 -3.48 5.08
C LEU A 48 14.18 -2.62 5.11
N ALA A 49 14.70 -2.32 6.29
CA ALA A 49 15.95 -1.57 6.47
C ALA A 49 17.14 -2.30 5.82
N LYS A 50 17.24 -3.62 5.99
CA LYS A 50 18.26 -4.46 5.36
C LYS A 50 18.14 -4.43 3.83
N THR A 51 16.94 -4.60 3.29
CA THR A 51 16.68 -4.55 1.84
C THR A 51 17.06 -3.21 1.23
N LEU A 52 16.80 -2.11 1.95
CA LEU A 52 17.10 -0.75 1.49
C LEU A 52 18.51 -0.28 1.90
N HIS A 53 19.32 -1.13 2.54
CA HIS A 53 20.66 -0.82 3.02
C HIS A 53 20.74 0.46 3.89
N ILE A 54 19.74 0.66 4.74
CA ILE A 54 19.66 1.79 5.68
C ILE A 54 19.38 1.28 7.09
N ASN A 55 19.48 2.19 8.07
CA ASN A 55 19.22 1.85 9.47
C ASN A 55 17.71 1.74 9.74
N GLN A 56 17.31 0.80 10.59
CA GLN A 56 15.91 0.62 11.01
C GLN A 56 15.34 1.89 11.65
N ALA A 57 16.14 2.66 12.39
CA ALA A 57 15.74 3.94 12.96
C ALA A 57 15.33 4.96 11.88
N THR A 58 15.91 4.89 10.69
CA THR A 58 15.53 5.73 9.54
C THR A 58 14.16 5.33 9.01
N ILE A 59 13.86 4.03 8.89
CA ILE A 59 12.51 3.53 8.55
C ILE A 59 11.48 4.02 9.56
N SER A 60 11.74 3.86 10.85
CA SER A 60 10.83 4.30 11.91
C SER A 60 10.53 5.81 11.84
N ARG A 61 11.54 6.65 11.58
CA ARG A 61 11.35 8.10 11.38
C ARG A 61 10.55 8.41 10.11
N MET A 62 10.78 7.70 9.02
CA MET A 62 10.03 7.88 7.76
C MET A 62 8.55 7.54 7.98
N GLU A 63 8.25 6.38 8.55
CA GLU A 63 6.87 5.94 8.84
C GLU A 63 6.14 6.96 9.72
N ARG A 64 6.77 7.46 10.79
CA ARG A 64 6.16 8.45 11.69
C ARG A 64 5.91 9.81 11.03
N ARG A 65 6.83 10.27 10.18
CA ARG A 65 6.66 11.52 9.42
C ARG A 65 5.53 11.43 8.40
N THR A 66 5.44 10.30 7.71
CA THR A 66 4.36 10.04 6.74
C THR A 66 3.00 10.01 7.44
N ASP A 67 2.88 9.34 8.58
CA ASP A 67 1.62 9.29 9.34
C ASP A 67 1.17 10.68 9.81
N MET A 68 2.10 11.50 10.30
CA MET A 68 1.81 12.87 10.72
C MET A 68 1.37 13.75 9.55
N TYR A 69 1.98 13.61 8.36
CA TYR A 69 1.55 14.37 7.18
C TYR A 69 0.12 13.96 6.75
N ILE A 70 -0.18 12.67 6.79
CA ILE A 70 -1.51 12.15 6.44
C ILE A 70 -2.57 12.59 7.45
N SER A 71 -2.26 12.62 8.76
CA SER A 71 -3.21 13.16 9.74
C SER A 71 -3.54 14.62 9.47
N THR A 72 -2.54 15.45 9.12
CA THR A 72 -2.77 16.86 8.77
C THR A 72 -3.58 17.08 7.48
N LEU A 73 -3.58 16.12 6.56
CA LEU A 73 -4.46 16.15 5.38
C LEU A 73 -5.88 15.69 5.69
N ARG A 74 -6.07 14.82 6.68
CA ARG A 74 -7.38 14.30 7.08
C ARG A 74 -8.17 15.30 7.92
N ASP A 75 -7.46 16.17 8.66
CA ASP A 75 -8.05 17.19 9.53
C ASP A 75 -8.36 18.51 8.79
N ARG A 76 -8.24 18.54 7.45
CA ARG A 76 -8.51 19.71 6.60
C ARG A 76 -9.65 19.47 5.63
#